data_AF-R5P6B8-F1
#
_entry.id   AF-R5P6B8-F1
#
_cell.length_a   1.000
_cell.length_b   1.000
_cell.length_c   1.000
_cell.angle_alpha   90.00
_cell.angle_beta   90.00
_cell.angle_gamma   90.00
#
_symmetry.space_group_name_H-M   'P 1'
#
loop_
_entity.id
_entity.type
_entity.pdbx_description
1 polymer ?
#
loop_
_entity_poly.entity_id
_entity_poly.type
_entity_poly.pdbx_seq_one_letter_code
_entity_poly.pdbx_strand_id
1 'polypeptide(L)'
;MSLKTNILALMLIALSATAQAREIRSVWKSMPDSVVVAIDKVRRLEMLDLVDYKVKAEVNNRLGSHSVMDTITANYLHIMVTKASELSMRLLPTAEGDTLVCMVYTYKAPKPESKISFYSLDWQLLDASKYLPFTSIADAADSLYTKPDSISQERYAELRNDVVVALVSAQQSIENDDICLSLSLPMAAKDNKASMTAIADKRKLVWTGKKYVYSSSR
;
A
#
# COMPACT_ATOMS: atom_id res chain seq x y z
N MET A 1 40.98 -36.47 0.26
CA MET A 1 40.14 -35.47 -0.45
C MET A 1 41.03 -34.33 -0.88
N SER A 2 41.04 -34.00 -2.18
CA SER A 2 41.97 -33.02 -2.75
C SER A 2 41.69 -31.61 -2.21
N LEU A 3 42.73 -30.81 -1.98
CA LEU A 3 42.62 -29.39 -1.58
C LEU A 3 41.67 -28.61 -2.52
N LYS A 4 41.57 -29.03 -3.78
CA LYS A 4 40.64 -28.50 -4.79
C LYS A 4 39.17 -28.81 -4.48
N THR A 5 38.87 -29.99 -3.93
CA THR A 5 37.51 -30.40 -3.52
C THR A 5 37.02 -29.57 -2.33
N ASN A 6 37.93 -29.22 -1.41
CA ASN A 6 37.58 -28.40 -0.24
C ASN A 6 37.36 -26.91 -0.60
N ILE A 7 38.11 -26.38 -1.57
CA ILE A 7 37.91 -25.01 -2.08
C ILE A 7 36.59 -24.89 -2.84
N LEU A 8 36.24 -25.90 -3.66
CA LEU A 8 34.98 -25.93 -4.38
C LEU A 8 33.77 -26.01 -3.42
N ALA A 9 33.87 -26.83 -2.36
CA ALA A 9 32.85 -26.90 -1.32
C ALA A 9 32.70 -25.57 -0.55
N LEU A 10 33.81 -24.86 -0.26
CA LEU A 10 33.75 -23.53 0.37
C LEU A 10 33.10 -22.47 -0.54
N MET A 11 33.36 -22.51 -1.85
CA MET A 11 32.71 -21.60 -2.81
C MET A 11 31.21 -21.89 -2.98
N LEU A 12 30.78 -23.15 -2.91
CA LEU A 12 29.36 -23.51 -2.94
C LEU A 12 28.60 -23.06 -1.68
N ILE A 13 29.24 -23.05 -0.50
CA ILE A 13 28.64 -22.53 0.74
C ILE A 13 28.60 -20.99 0.75
N ALA A 14 29.56 -20.32 0.10
CA ALA A 14 29.54 -18.87 -0.09
C ALA A 14 28.50 -18.41 -1.15
N LEU A 15 28.04 -19.33 -2.02
CA LEU A 15 27.01 -19.05 -3.03
C LEU A 15 25.57 -19.15 -2.50
N SER A 16 25.37 -19.64 -1.28
CA SER A 16 24.16 -19.35 -0.52
C SER A 16 24.23 -17.91 -0.04
N ALA A 17 24.10 -16.96 -0.99
CA ALA A 17 23.77 -15.59 -0.69
C ALA A 17 22.49 -15.64 0.16
N THR A 18 22.66 -15.44 1.46
CA THR A 18 21.54 -15.24 2.35
C THR A 18 20.81 -14.04 1.78
N ALA A 19 19.60 -14.27 1.26
CA ALA A 19 18.66 -13.20 1.00
C ALA A 19 18.41 -12.54 2.36
N GLN A 20 19.26 -11.59 2.74
CA GLN A 20 19.03 -10.80 3.92
C GLN A 20 17.77 -10.00 3.62
N ALA A 21 16.67 -10.38 4.26
CA ALA A 21 15.46 -9.58 4.27
C ALA A 21 15.87 -8.16 4.69
N ARG A 22 15.86 -7.21 3.73
CA ARG A 22 16.17 -5.82 4.03
C ARG A 22 15.07 -5.31 4.94
N GLU A 23 15.42 -4.79 6.11
CA GLU A 23 14.47 -4.11 6.99
C GLU A 23 13.93 -2.84 6.30
N ILE A 24 12.69 -2.47 6.59
CA ILE A 24 12.04 -1.32 5.94
C ILE A 24 12.79 -0.01 6.15
N ARG A 25 13.54 0.13 7.25
CA ARG A 25 14.44 1.27 7.48
C ARG A 25 15.48 1.40 6.36
N SER A 26 16.09 0.30 5.93
CA SER A 26 17.07 0.30 4.83
C SER A 26 16.42 0.63 3.48
N VAL A 27 15.23 0.08 3.24
CA VAL A 27 14.44 0.35 2.04
C VAL A 27 14.05 1.83 1.97
N TRP A 28 13.58 2.41 3.08
CA TRP A 28 13.25 3.83 3.18
C TRP A 28 14.45 4.74 2.90
N LYS A 29 15.63 4.43 3.46
CA LYS A 29 16.87 5.17 3.21
C LYS A 29 17.30 5.16 1.75
N SER A 30 17.11 4.04 1.06
CA SER A 30 17.53 3.83 -0.33
C SER A 30 16.54 4.33 -1.38
N MET A 31 15.31 4.68 -0.99
CA MET A 31 14.30 5.21 -1.91
C MET A 31 14.85 6.39 -2.72
N PRO A 32 14.70 6.41 -4.07
CA PRO A 32 15.01 7.58 -4.86
C PRO A 32 14.05 8.74 -4.57
N ASP A 33 14.55 9.97 -4.64
CA ASP A 33 13.74 11.18 -4.40
C ASP A 33 12.59 11.35 -5.41
N SER A 34 12.70 10.72 -6.59
CA SER A 34 11.67 10.72 -7.62
C SER A 34 10.41 9.93 -7.23
N VAL A 35 10.51 8.99 -6.28
CA VAL A 35 9.36 8.15 -5.87
C VAL A 35 8.38 8.96 -5.03
N VAL A 36 8.89 9.77 -4.08
CA VAL A 36 8.09 10.68 -3.25
C VAL A 36 8.76 12.05 -3.24
N VAL A 37 8.44 12.87 -4.24
CA VAL A 37 9.07 14.19 -4.47
C VAL A 37 9.04 15.10 -3.25
N ALA A 38 8.00 15.00 -2.41
CA ALA A 38 7.84 15.81 -1.21
C ALA A 38 8.91 15.53 -0.14
N ILE A 39 9.46 14.31 -0.08
CA ILE A 39 10.33 13.84 1.00
C ILE A 39 11.64 13.33 0.39
N ASP A 40 12.64 14.21 0.29
CA ASP A 40 13.97 13.87 -0.22
C ASP A 40 14.82 13.08 0.78
N LYS A 41 16.00 12.63 0.34
CA LYS A 41 16.90 11.80 1.14
C LYS A 41 17.23 12.40 2.50
N VAL A 42 17.49 13.71 2.56
CA VAL A 42 17.82 14.40 3.82
C VAL A 42 16.68 14.24 4.81
N ARG A 43 15.44 14.52 4.38
CA ARG A 43 14.23 14.39 5.20
C ARG A 43 13.94 12.95 5.60
N ARG A 44 14.18 11.99 4.70
CA ARG A 44 14.00 10.56 5.00
C ARG A 44 14.92 10.10 6.11
N LEU A 45 16.19 10.56 6.10
CA LEU A 45 17.16 10.27 7.15
C LEU A 45 16.79 10.95 8.46
N GLU A 46 16.44 12.24 8.41
CA GLU A 46 16.02 13.01 9.58
C GLU A 46 14.80 12.38 10.29
N MET A 47 13.79 11.91 9.54
CA MET A 47 12.66 11.18 10.12
C MET A 47 13.10 9.95 10.92
N LEU A 48 14.08 9.18 10.43
CA LEU A 48 14.58 8.01 11.13
C LEU A 48 15.36 8.38 12.39
N ASP A 49 16.14 9.46 12.34
CA ASP A 49 16.86 9.97 13.52
C ASP A 49 15.86 10.42 14.60
N LEU A 50 14.77 11.09 14.21
CA LEU A 50 13.71 11.52 15.13
C LEU A 50 12.96 10.32 15.75
N VAL A 51 12.71 9.26 14.96
CA VAL A 51 12.18 8.00 15.48
C VAL A 51 13.11 7.39 16.53
N ASP A 52 14.41 7.36 16.25
CA ASP A 52 15.42 6.77 17.14
C ASP A 52 15.55 7.56 18.45
N TYR A 53 15.40 8.89 18.37
CA TYR A 53 15.29 9.77 19.53
C TYR A 53 13.95 9.68 20.26
N LYS A 54 12.99 8.88 19.77
CA LYS A 54 11.65 8.70 20.36
C LYS A 54 10.87 10.01 20.49
N VAL A 55 11.08 10.93 19.56
CA VAL A 55 10.33 12.18 19.44
C VAL A 55 9.42 12.14 18.21
N LYS A 56 8.59 13.17 18.03
CA LYS A 56 7.75 13.29 16.84
C LYS A 56 8.62 13.38 15.59
N ALA A 57 8.52 12.38 14.71
CA ALA A 57 9.27 12.32 13.45
C ALA A 57 8.63 13.20 12.35
N GLU A 58 8.61 14.51 12.62
CA GLU A 58 8.07 15.54 11.73
C GLU A 58 9.20 16.34 11.05
N VAL A 59 9.08 16.54 9.74
CA VAL A 59 10.03 17.31 8.94
C VAL A 59 9.32 18.31 8.01
N ASN A 60 9.99 19.41 7.67
CA ASN A 60 9.51 20.37 6.68
C ASN A 60 9.71 19.83 5.26
N ASN A 61 8.64 19.43 4.57
CA ASN A 61 8.70 18.79 3.25
C ASN A 61 8.97 19.79 2.11
N ARG A 62 9.28 19.26 0.92
CA ARG A 62 9.61 20.07 -0.27
C ARG A 62 8.42 20.83 -0.88
N LEU A 63 7.20 20.55 -0.41
CA LEU A 63 5.98 21.23 -0.83
C LEU A 63 5.63 22.43 0.07
N GLY A 64 6.53 22.81 0.99
CA GLY A 64 6.28 23.91 1.92
C GLY A 64 5.29 23.58 3.04
N SER A 65 5.13 22.29 3.35
CA SER A 65 4.28 21.81 4.45
C SER A 65 5.08 20.86 5.36
N HIS A 66 4.39 20.18 6.29
CA HIS A 66 4.99 19.22 7.19
C HIS A 66 4.64 17.79 6.77
N SER A 67 5.62 16.88 6.87
CA SER A 67 5.41 15.44 6.77
C SER A 67 5.74 14.77 8.10
N VAL A 68 4.96 13.77 8.49
CA VAL A 68 5.14 13.06 9.78
C VAL A 68 5.19 11.57 9.53
N MET A 69 6.27 10.91 9.96
CA MET A 69 6.31 9.45 10.10
C MET A 69 5.68 9.06 11.43
N ASP A 70 4.44 8.60 11.40
CA ASP A 70 3.70 8.24 12.63
C ASP A 70 3.86 6.77 13.03
N THR A 71 4.15 5.89 12.07
CA THR A 71 4.30 4.46 12.33
C THR A 71 5.51 3.91 11.59
N ILE A 72 6.33 3.11 12.26
CA ILE A 72 7.38 2.28 11.66
C ILE A 72 7.55 0.98 12.45
N THR A 73 7.65 -0.13 11.73
CA THR A 73 7.95 -1.48 12.23
C THR A 73 9.11 -2.07 11.42
N ALA A 74 9.39 -3.37 11.55
CA ALA A 74 10.42 -4.03 10.75
C ALA A 74 10.07 -4.09 9.24
N ASN A 75 8.79 -4.18 8.89
CA ASN A 75 8.30 -4.40 7.52
C ASN A 75 7.20 -3.42 7.09
N TYR A 76 6.85 -2.44 7.92
CA TYR A 76 5.82 -1.44 7.63
C TYR A 76 6.24 -0.03 8.04
N LEU A 77 5.81 0.96 7.28
CA LEU A 77 5.81 2.34 7.72
C LEU A 77 4.58 3.07 7.19
N HIS A 78 4.19 4.11 7.90
CA HIS A 78 3.16 5.06 7.50
C HIS A 78 3.64 6.49 7.70
N ILE A 79 3.31 7.33 6.73
CA ILE A 79 3.68 8.74 6.70
C ILE A 79 2.49 9.57 6.28
N MET A 80 2.15 10.55 7.10
CA MET A 80 1.36 11.70 6.67
C MET A 80 2.25 12.59 5.80
N VAL A 81 2.13 12.49 4.47
CA VAL A 81 2.97 13.26 3.54
C VAL A 81 2.57 14.74 3.57
N THR A 82 1.29 15.02 3.59
CA THR A 82 0.71 16.36 3.86
C THR A 82 -0.58 16.20 4.65
N LYS A 83 -1.27 17.29 4.99
CA LYS A 83 -2.63 17.20 5.56
C LYS A 83 -3.64 16.53 4.60
N ALA A 84 -3.36 16.56 3.29
CA ALA A 84 -4.25 16.05 2.24
C ALA A 84 -3.79 14.71 1.64
N SER A 85 -2.65 14.16 2.07
CA SER A 85 -2.12 12.91 1.50
C SER A 85 -1.29 12.11 2.49
N GLU A 86 -1.33 10.79 2.34
CA GLU A 86 -0.55 9.85 3.14
C GLU A 86 0.08 8.78 2.26
N LEU A 87 1.09 8.11 2.82
CA LEU A 87 1.84 7.03 2.20
C LEU A 87 2.00 5.93 3.23
N SER A 88 1.70 4.70 2.83
CA SER A 88 2.16 3.50 3.55
C SER A 88 3.05 2.66 2.65
N MET A 89 4.02 1.99 3.27
CA MET A 89 4.87 1.01 2.60
C MET A 89 4.89 -0.28 3.42
N ARG A 90 4.81 -1.39 2.71
CA ARG A 90 4.96 -2.75 3.25
C ARG A 90 6.02 -3.51 2.48
N LEU A 91 6.85 -4.24 3.20
CA LEU A 91 7.69 -5.28 2.62
C LEU A 91 6.92 -6.60 2.61
N LEU A 92 6.76 -7.18 1.41
CA LEU A 92 6.01 -8.40 1.16
C LEU A 92 6.97 -9.53 0.80
N PRO A 93 7.16 -10.53 1.67
CA PRO A 93 7.93 -11.73 1.34
C PRO A 93 7.25 -12.50 0.21
N THR A 94 8.03 -13.02 -0.72
CA THR A 94 7.54 -13.87 -1.81
C THR A 94 7.86 -15.33 -1.54
N ALA A 95 7.08 -16.24 -2.13
CA ALA A 95 7.31 -17.68 -2.03
C ALA A 95 8.66 -18.12 -2.66
N GLU A 96 9.22 -17.30 -3.56
CA GLU A 96 10.51 -17.53 -4.21
C GLU A 96 11.70 -17.02 -3.38
N GLY A 97 11.46 -16.50 -2.17
CA GLY A 97 12.48 -16.00 -1.25
C GLY A 97 12.90 -14.55 -1.48
N ASP A 98 12.33 -13.87 -2.47
CA ASP A 98 12.50 -12.43 -2.72
C ASP A 98 11.55 -11.59 -1.84
N THR A 99 11.70 -10.27 -1.82
CA THR A 99 10.82 -9.32 -1.11
C THR A 99 10.45 -8.15 -2.01
N LEU A 100 9.15 -7.82 -2.05
CA LEU A 100 8.63 -6.68 -2.80
C LEU A 100 8.27 -5.53 -1.87
N VAL A 101 8.36 -4.30 -2.39
CA VAL A 101 7.82 -3.11 -1.72
C VAL A 101 6.42 -2.85 -2.26
N CYS A 102 5.39 -3.03 -1.45
CA CYS A 102 4.04 -2.58 -1.75
C CYS A 102 3.81 -1.20 -1.13
N MET A 103 3.65 -0.20 -1.98
CA MET A 103 3.41 1.18 -1.60
C MET A 103 1.96 1.56 -1.88
N VAL A 104 1.29 2.15 -0.89
CA VAL A 104 -0.05 2.71 -1.04
C VAL A 104 0.03 4.21 -0.76
N TYR A 105 -0.27 5.00 -1.79
CA TYR A 105 -0.33 6.45 -1.69
C TYR A 105 -1.80 6.88 -1.74
N THR A 106 -2.27 7.65 -0.76
CA THR A 106 -3.68 8.03 -0.64
C THR A 106 -3.83 9.56 -0.64
N TYR A 107 -4.73 10.06 -1.47
CA TYR A 107 -5.19 11.45 -1.47
C TYR A 107 -6.52 11.52 -0.72
N LYS A 108 -6.70 12.48 0.19
CA LYS A 108 -7.81 12.49 1.16
C LYS A 108 -9.02 13.34 0.75
N ALA A 109 -8.96 14.10 -0.33
CA ALA A 109 -9.99 15.07 -0.71
C ALA A 109 -10.47 14.88 -2.15
N PRO A 110 -11.79 14.92 -2.43
CA PRO A 110 -12.91 15.15 -1.49
C PRO A 110 -13.25 13.93 -0.61
N LYS A 111 -12.88 12.73 -1.04
CA LYS A 111 -12.88 11.49 -0.26
C LYS A 111 -11.58 10.74 -0.55
N PRO A 112 -11.16 9.79 0.31
CA PRO A 112 -9.95 9.02 0.07
C PRO A 112 -9.98 8.28 -1.27
N GLU A 113 -8.91 8.42 -2.03
CA GLU A 113 -8.60 7.65 -3.23
C GLU A 113 -7.13 7.27 -3.17
N SER A 114 -6.82 6.02 -3.51
CA SER A 114 -5.47 5.49 -3.37
C SER A 114 -4.89 5.04 -4.70
N LYS A 115 -3.56 4.99 -4.76
CA LYS A 115 -2.78 4.26 -5.77
C LYS A 115 -1.98 3.19 -5.05
N ILE A 116 -2.03 1.97 -5.58
CA ILE A 116 -1.17 0.86 -5.13
C ILE A 116 -0.07 0.68 -6.17
N SER A 117 1.18 0.59 -5.73
CA SER A 117 2.33 0.38 -6.61
C SER A 117 3.28 -0.63 -5.97
N PHE A 118 3.94 -1.41 -6.83
CA PHE A 118 4.89 -2.43 -6.41
C PHE A 118 6.27 -2.04 -6.93
N TYR A 119 7.29 -2.22 -6.09
CA TYR A 119 8.67 -2.00 -6.47
C TYR A 119 9.52 -3.20 -6.05
N SER A 120 10.62 -3.43 -6.78
CA SER A 120 11.71 -4.25 -6.24
C SER A 120 12.43 -3.51 -5.11
N LEU A 121 13.30 -4.20 -4.36
CA LEU A 121 14.15 -3.56 -3.33
C LEU A 121 15.16 -2.55 -3.90
N ASP A 122 15.39 -2.56 -5.22
CA ASP A 122 16.21 -1.59 -5.95
C ASP A 122 15.34 -0.50 -6.62
N TRP A 123 14.09 -0.35 -6.19
CA TRP A 123 13.16 0.69 -6.60
C TRP A 123 12.80 0.68 -8.09
N GLN A 124 12.89 -0.47 -8.75
CA GLN A 124 12.31 -0.67 -10.08
C GLN A 124 10.79 -0.80 -9.94
N LEU A 125 10.04 0.04 -10.65
CA LEU A 125 8.58 -0.06 -10.69
C LEU A 125 8.17 -1.36 -11.38
N LEU A 126 7.29 -2.11 -10.73
CA LEU A 126 6.77 -3.37 -11.22
C LEU A 126 5.34 -3.21 -11.72
N ASP A 127 4.95 -4.08 -12.64
CA ASP A 127 3.59 -4.15 -13.16
C ASP A 127 2.62 -4.63 -12.06
N ALA A 128 1.82 -3.71 -11.53
CA ALA A 128 0.89 -3.96 -10.44
C ALA A 128 -0.19 -5.00 -10.79
N SER A 129 -0.53 -5.17 -12.07
CA SER A 129 -1.55 -6.14 -12.52
C SER A 129 -1.12 -7.59 -12.27
N LYS A 130 0.17 -7.85 -12.08
CA LYS A 130 0.70 -9.17 -11.70
C LYS A 130 0.41 -9.52 -10.24
N TYR A 131 0.23 -8.51 -9.40
CA TYR A 131 0.14 -8.65 -7.94
C TYR A 131 -1.23 -8.31 -7.38
N LEU A 132 -2.13 -7.76 -8.19
CA LEU A 132 -3.50 -7.40 -7.81
C LEU A 132 -4.52 -8.22 -8.60
N PRO A 133 -5.73 -8.44 -8.06
CA PRO A 133 -6.81 -9.14 -8.78
C PRO A 133 -7.51 -8.23 -9.82
N PHE A 134 -6.94 -7.07 -10.12
CA PHE A 134 -7.46 -6.05 -11.03
C PHE A 134 -6.29 -5.29 -11.67
N THR A 135 -6.52 -4.65 -12.82
CA THR A 135 -5.49 -3.92 -13.57
C THR A 135 -5.16 -2.58 -12.90
N SER A 136 -6.19 -1.86 -12.47
CA SER A 136 -6.09 -0.62 -11.70
C SER A 136 -7.03 -0.67 -10.49
N ILE A 137 -6.71 0.08 -9.44
CA ILE A 137 -7.57 0.14 -8.24
C ILE A 137 -8.97 0.68 -8.53
N ALA A 138 -9.13 1.52 -9.56
CA ALA A 138 -10.43 1.99 -10.01
C ALA A 138 -11.32 0.83 -10.51
N ASP A 139 -10.72 -0.17 -11.18
CA ASP A 139 -11.43 -1.36 -11.66
C ASP A 139 -11.97 -2.24 -10.51
N ALA A 140 -11.45 -2.05 -9.28
CA ALA A 140 -11.95 -2.75 -8.11
C ALA A 140 -13.33 -2.24 -7.66
N ALA A 141 -13.78 -1.05 -8.12
CA ALA A 141 -15.02 -0.41 -7.69
C ALA A 141 -16.25 -1.33 -7.87
N ASP A 142 -16.36 -2.00 -9.02
CA ASP A 142 -17.49 -2.91 -9.30
C ASP A 142 -17.60 -4.06 -8.28
N SER A 143 -16.45 -4.51 -7.77
CA SER A 143 -16.37 -5.57 -6.77
C SER A 143 -16.74 -5.11 -5.35
N LEU A 144 -16.91 -3.80 -5.14
CA LEU A 144 -17.16 -3.13 -3.87
C LEU A 144 -18.57 -2.54 -3.77
N TYR A 145 -19.43 -2.77 -4.77
CA TYR A 145 -20.86 -2.51 -4.61
C TYR A 145 -21.55 -3.70 -3.97
N THR A 146 -22.42 -3.41 -3.02
CA THR A 146 -23.30 -4.40 -2.40
C THR A 146 -24.75 -3.94 -2.47
N LYS A 147 -25.69 -4.88 -2.51
CA LYS A 147 -27.12 -4.59 -2.39
C LYS A 147 -27.59 -5.02 -0.99
N PRO A 148 -27.71 -4.10 -0.03
CA PRO A 148 -28.28 -4.41 1.28
C PRO A 148 -29.69 -5.01 1.17
N ASP A 149 -30.09 -5.80 2.16
CA ASP A 149 -31.46 -6.34 2.24
C ASP A 149 -32.51 -5.24 2.46
N SER A 150 -32.09 -4.10 3.03
CA SER A 150 -32.93 -2.92 3.23
C SER A 150 -33.20 -2.12 1.96
N ILE A 151 -32.58 -2.45 0.83
CA ILE A 151 -32.73 -1.75 -0.45
C ILE A 151 -33.33 -2.70 -1.49
N SER A 152 -34.44 -2.29 -2.13
CA SER A 152 -35.06 -3.05 -3.20
C SER A 152 -34.15 -3.15 -4.43
N GLN A 153 -34.39 -4.15 -5.29
CA GLN A 153 -33.58 -4.34 -6.48
C GLN A 153 -33.67 -3.15 -7.45
N GLU A 154 -34.87 -2.58 -7.60
CA GLU A 154 -35.14 -1.42 -8.44
C GLU A 154 -34.39 -0.19 -7.91
N ARG A 155 -34.49 0.06 -6.60
CA ARG A 155 -33.82 1.17 -5.96
C ARG A 155 -32.31 1.06 -6.04
N TYR A 156 -31.77 -0.15 -5.89
CA TYR A 156 -30.35 -0.40 -6.08
C TYR A 156 -29.90 -0.10 -7.51
N ALA A 157 -30.67 -0.51 -8.51
CA ALA A 157 -30.36 -0.21 -9.92
C ALA A 157 -30.38 1.29 -10.21
N GLU A 158 -31.36 2.03 -9.68
CA GLU A 158 -31.39 3.51 -9.74
C GLU A 158 -30.13 4.13 -9.14
N LEU A 159 -29.78 3.74 -7.91
CA LEU A 159 -28.59 4.27 -7.24
C LEU A 159 -27.31 3.96 -8.02
N ARG A 160 -27.20 2.76 -8.61
CA ARG A 160 -26.06 2.39 -9.45
C ARG A 160 -25.96 3.26 -10.71
N ASN A 161 -27.08 3.62 -11.33
CA ASN A 161 -27.11 4.50 -12.49
C ASN A 161 -26.79 5.96 -12.13
N ASP A 162 -27.11 6.38 -10.91
CA ASP A 162 -26.84 7.73 -10.39
C ASP A 162 -25.37 7.93 -9.94
N VAL A 163 -24.54 6.89 -9.96
CA VAL A 163 -23.12 7.04 -9.61
C VAL A 163 -22.38 7.82 -10.69
N VAL A 164 -21.95 9.03 -10.33
CA VAL A 164 -21.11 9.87 -11.19
C VAL A 164 -19.62 9.54 -11.04
N VAL A 165 -19.15 9.40 -9.80
CA VAL A 165 -17.75 9.12 -9.47
C VAL A 165 -17.68 8.08 -8.36
N ALA A 166 -16.91 7.02 -8.61
CA ALA A 166 -16.56 5.98 -7.65
C ALA A 166 -15.09 6.12 -7.29
N LEU A 167 -14.79 6.40 -6.01
CA LEU A 167 -13.42 6.48 -5.52
C LEU A 167 -13.11 5.25 -4.67
N VAL A 168 -11.98 4.60 -4.95
CA VAL A 168 -11.51 3.45 -4.19
C VAL A 168 -10.28 3.85 -3.40
N SER A 169 -10.33 3.65 -2.08
CA SER A 169 -9.17 3.78 -1.22
C SER A 169 -8.67 2.43 -0.75
N ALA A 170 -7.39 2.39 -0.39
CA ALA A 170 -6.70 1.21 0.12
C ALA A 170 -6.03 1.57 1.44
N GLN A 171 -6.18 0.70 2.44
CA GLN A 171 -5.51 0.80 3.72
C GLN A 171 -4.74 -0.48 3.99
N GLN A 172 -3.41 -0.38 4.08
CA GLN A 172 -2.57 -1.50 4.52
C GLN A 172 -2.77 -1.73 6.02
N SER A 173 -2.79 -2.99 6.45
CA SER A 173 -2.67 -3.32 7.87
C SER A 173 -1.30 -2.92 8.41
N ILE A 174 -1.17 -2.70 9.72
CA ILE A 174 0.14 -2.51 10.38
C ILE A 174 0.79 -3.87 10.65
N GLU A 175 -0.03 -4.87 10.95
CA GLU A 175 0.40 -6.17 11.48
C GLU A 175 0.46 -7.27 10.41
N ASN A 176 -0.49 -7.23 9.46
CA ASN A 176 -0.71 -8.30 8.49
C ASN A 176 -0.36 -7.85 7.08
N ASP A 177 -0.10 -8.80 6.20
CA ASP A 177 0.09 -8.57 4.77
C ASP A 177 -1.26 -8.49 4.04
N ASP A 178 -2.16 -7.65 4.55
CA ASP A 178 -3.49 -7.42 4.01
C ASP A 178 -3.73 -5.94 3.67
N ILE A 179 -4.63 -5.73 2.71
CA ILE A 179 -5.09 -4.40 2.28
C ILE A 179 -6.62 -4.40 2.36
N CYS A 180 -7.18 -3.43 3.06
CA CYS A 180 -8.61 -3.18 3.05
C CYS A 180 -8.93 -2.15 1.96
N LEU A 181 -9.69 -2.55 0.95
CA LEU A 181 -10.26 -1.65 -0.04
C LEU A 181 -11.60 -1.10 0.46
N SER A 182 -11.87 0.18 0.20
CA SER A 182 -13.14 0.82 0.55
C SER A 182 -13.66 1.65 -0.61
N LEU A 183 -14.94 1.50 -0.95
CA LEU A 183 -15.60 2.36 -1.93
C LEU A 183 -16.17 3.62 -1.27
N SER A 184 -16.05 4.75 -1.97
CA SER A 184 -16.66 6.03 -1.61
C SER A 184 -17.38 6.64 -2.81
N LEU A 185 -18.60 7.12 -2.58
CA LEU A 185 -19.45 7.77 -3.60
C LEU A 185 -19.69 9.24 -3.22
N PRO A 186 -18.70 10.14 -3.41
CA PRO A 186 -18.71 11.49 -2.86
C PRO A 186 -19.80 12.41 -3.45
N MET A 187 -20.29 12.10 -4.65
CA MET A 187 -21.20 12.97 -5.41
C MET A 187 -22.69 12.61 -5.24
N ALA A 188 -23.03 11.83 -4.22
CA ALA A 188 -24.41 11.50 -3.94
C ALA A 188 -25.26 12.75 -3.64
N ALA A 189 -26.45 12.83 -4.26
CA ALA A 189 -27.47 13.81 -3.89
C ALA A 189 -27.83 13.70 -2.39
N LYS A 190 -28.27 14.81 -1.79
CA LYS A 190 -28.45 14.92 -0.32
C LYS A 190 -29.44 13.87 0.22
N ASP A 191 -30.52 13.64 -0.49
CA ASP A 191 -31.54 12.62 -0.24
C ASP A 191 -31.05 11.18 -0.49
N ASN A 192 -30.16 10.99 -1.46
CA ASN A 192 -29.59 9.67 -1.79
C ASN A 192 -28.36 9.29 -0.96
N LYS A 193 -27.75 10.21 -0.21
CA LYS A 193 -26.47 10.02 0.48
C LYS A 193 -26.41 8.79 1.39
N ALA A 194 -27.46 8.55 2.17
CA ALA A 194 -27.52 7.38 3.06
C ALA A 194 -27.56 6.07 2.25
N SER A 195 -28.38 6.03 1.20
CA SER A 195 -28.52 4.84 0.34
C SER A 195 -27.25 4.58 -0.47
N MET A 196 -26.61 5.63 -1.00
CA MET A 196 -25.30 5.55 -1.69
C MET A 196 -24.20 5.03 -0.76
N THR A 197 -24.21 5.46 0.51
CA THR A 197 -23.28 4.93 1.51
C THR A 197 -23.56 3.46 1.80
N ALA A 198 -24.83 3.06 1.86
CA ALA A 198 -25.22 1.68 2.17
C ALA A 198 -24.85 0.69 1.05
N ILE A 199 -24.77 1.13 -0.21
CA ILE A 199 -24.35 0.27 -1.33
C ILE A 199 -22.83 0.22 -1.52
N ALA A 200 -22.07 1.04 -0.80
CA ALA A 200 -20.62 1.09 -0.86
C ALA A 200 -20.00 0.20 0.22
N ASP A 201 -19.26 -0.81 -0.21
CA ASP A 201 -18.71 -1.84 0.66
C ASP A 201 -17.19 -1.73 0.81
N LYS A 202 -16.65 -2.58 1.68
CA LYS A 202 -15.23 -2.79 1.89
C LYS A 202 -14.87 -4.24 1.62
N ARG A 203 -13.72 -4.47 1.00
CA ARG A 203 -13.21 -5.83 0.81
C ARG A 203 -11.75 -5.92 1.15
N LYS A 204 -11.40 -7.00 1.84
CA LYS A 204 -10.03 -7.30 2.21
C LYS A 204 -9.34 -8.08 1.09
N LEU A 205 -8.12 -7.65 0.76
CA LEU A 205 -7.15 -8.39 -0.03
C LEU A 205 -6.12 -9.00 0.91
N VAL A 206 -5.75 -10.26 0.70
CA VAL A 206 -4.73 -10.97 1.47
C VAL A 206 -3.58 -11.37 0.55
N TRP A 207 -2.35 -11.09 0.98
CA TRP A 207 -1.16 -11.50 0.26
C TRP A 207 -0.94 -13.01 0.36
N THR A 208 -0.64 -13.66 -0.77
CA THR A 208 -0.46 -15.13 -0.85
C THR A 208 1.00 -15.57 -0.92
N GLY A 209 1.95 -14.64 -0.77
CA GLY A 209 3.36 -14.88 -1.14
C GLY A 209 3.63 -14.72 -2.65
N LYS A 210 2.61 -14.47 -3.46
CA LYS A 210 2.75 -14.24 -4.91
C LYS A 210 1.97 -13.04 -5.42
N LYS A 211 0.72 -12.92 -4.97
CA LYS A 211 -0.20 -11.82 -5.31
C LYS A 211 -1.23 -11.63 -4.23
N TYR A 212 -1.89 -10.48 -4.23
CA TYR A 212 -3.10 -10.25 -3.46
C TYR A 212 -4.30 -10.97 -4.09
N VAL A 213 -5.12 -11.56 -3.24
CA VAL A 213 -6.42 -12.14 -3.61
C VAL A 213 -7.50 -11.61 -2.65
N TYR A 214 -8.75 -11.54 -3.10
CA TYR A 214 -9.85 -11.21 -2.20
C TYR A 214 -9.99 -12.28 -1.11
N SER A 215 -10.16 -11.85 0.13
CA SER A 215 -10.55 -12.74 1.23
C SER A 215 -11.88 -13.42 0.90
N SER A 216 -12.00 -14.69 1.28
CA SER A 216 -13.19 -15.52 1.08
C SER A 216 -14.38 -15.14 1.97
N SER A 217 -14.19 -14.28 2.98
CA SER A 217 -15.25 -13.75 3.84
C SER A 217 -15.82 -12.44 3.26
N ARG A 218 -17.13 -12.42 2.97
CA ARG A 218 -17.92 -11.18 2.84
C ARG A 218 -18.61 -10.91 4.16
#